data_AF-A0A925MGV9-F1
#
_entry.id   AF-A0A925MGV9-F1
#
_cell.length_a   1.000
_cell.length_b   1.000
_cell.length_c   1.000
_cell.angle_alpha   90.00
_cell.angle_beta   90.00
_cell.angle_gamma   90.00
#
_symmetry.space_group_name_H-M   'P 1'
#
loop_
_entity.id
_entity.type
_entity.pdbx_description
1 polymer ?
#
loop_
_entity_poly.entity_id
_entity_poly.type
_entity_poly.pdbx_seq_one_letter_code
_entity_poly.pdbx_strand_id
1 'polypeptide(L)'
;MKLFERGRISRLARRWSNAELRKVAGWFPGDVVNVSGWKDEDKEGGHYADYFTQKTSYAITNYKSEARGLQGGELFLDLEAALDPALAGTFDVVFNHTVLEHVYEFQAAFRHLCEMSRDLVIVVLPWLQPYHGDYGDYWRFSPLATKKMFEANGLTPLRITFNEDAFASVYVFAVGTRHPERWRSKFPEPIAIANAADRVAGQRSIVQGVRGALRVLRGK
;
A
#
# COMPACT_ATOMS: atom_id res chain seq x y z
N MET A 1 -11.37 19.81 18.79
CA MET A 1 -10.13 19.99 17.97
C MET A 1 -9.36 18.68 17.72
N LYS A 2 -9.11 17.82 18.73
CA LYS A 2 -8.29 16.59 18.60
C LYS A 2 -8.82 15.45 17.69
N LEU A 3 -10.12 15.36 17.41
CA LEU A 3 -10.67 14.31 16.51
C LEU A 3 -10.56 14.66 15.02
N PHE A 4 -10.71 15.94 14.67
CA PHE A 4 -10.60 16.43 13.28
C PHE A 4 -9.16 16.29 12.74
N GLU A 5 -8.16 16.45 13.60
CA GLU A 5 -6.74 16.29 13.24
C GLU A 5 -6.38 14.82 12.94
N ARG A 6 -6.85 13.85 13.74
CA ARG A 6 -6.58 12.41 13.50
C ARG A 6 -7.16 11.92 12.19
N GLY A 7 -8.38 12.35 11.86
CA GLY A 7 -9.02 12.00 10.58
C GLY A 7 -8.29 12.61 9.37
N ARG A 8 -7.70 13.81 9.52
CA ARG A 8 -6.90 14.44 8.46
C ARG A 8 -5.59 13.69 8.21
N ILE A 9 -4.90 13.25 9.27
CA ILE A 9 -3.57 12.61 9.22
C ILE A 9 -3.57 11.34 8.37
N SER A 10 -4.54 10.43 8.59
CA SER A 10 -4.64 9.17 7.84
C SER A 10 -5.31 9.34 6.47
N ARG A 11 -6.18 10.34 6.32
CA ARG A 11 -6.86 10.63 5.05
C ARG A 11 -5.88 11.12 3.98
N LEU A 12 -4.89 11.94 4.34
CA LEU A 12 -3.88 12.41 3.37
C LEU A 12 -3.07 11.23 2.81
N ALA A 13 -2.58 10.35 3.68
CA ALA A 13 -1.85 9.15 3.28
C ALA A 13 -2.67 8.25 2.34
N ARG A 14 -3.96 8.03 2.68
CA ARG A 14 -4.87 7.25 1.84
C ARG A 14 -5.10 7.90 0.47
N ARG A 15 -5.41 9.20 0.42
CA ARG A 15 -5.58 9.93 -0.85
C ARG A 15 -4.34 9.85 -1.73
N TRP A 16 -3.16 10.02 -1.14
CA TRP A 16 -1.91 9.85 -1.86
C TRP A 16 -1.77 8.43 -2.43
N SER A 17 -2.02 7.40 -1.62
CA SER A 17 -1.90 6.01 -2.09
C SER A 17 -2.92 5.66 -3.17
N ASN A 18 -4.14 6.23 -3.10
CA ASN A 18 -5.14 6.10 -4.16
C ASN A 18 -4.67 6.79 -5.44
N ALA A 19 -4.06 7.97 -5.34
CA ALA A 19 -3.48 8.66 -6.49
C ALA A 19 -2.31 7.87 -7.11
N GLU A 20 -1.48 7.22 -6.29
CA GLU A 20 -0.44 6.30 -6.79
C GLU A 20 -1.04 5.10 -7.52
N LEU A 21 -2.08 4.49 -6.96
CA LEU A 21 -2.76 3.36 -7.59
C LEU A 21 -3.38 3.75 -8.94
N ARG A 22 -4.08 4.89 -9.01
CA ARG A 22 -4.68 5.41 -10.26
C ARG A 22 -3.67 5.61 -11.39
N LYS A 23 -2.39 5.88 -11.08
CA LYS A 23 -1.34 6.05 -12.10
C LYS A 23 -1.02 4.75 -12.83
N VAL A 24 -1.15 3.60 -12.16
CA VAL A 24 -0.61 2.33 -12.64
C VAL A 24 -1.68 1.24 -12.85
N ALA A 25 -2.74 1.23 -12.05
CA ALA A 25 -3.74 0.15 -12.04
C ALA A 25 -4.43 -0.06 -13.40
N GLY A 26 -4.66 1.01 -14.16
CA GLY A 26 -5.26 0.96 -15.49
C GLY A 26 -4.39 0.31 -16.56
N TRP A 27 -3.13 -0.06 -16.25
CA TRP A 27 -2.25 -0.79 -17.16
C TRP A 27 -2.36 -2.31 -17.01
N PHE A 28 -2.97 -2.79 -15.93
CA PHE A 28 -2.93 -4.19 -15.55
C PHE A 28 -4.21 -4.90 -16.01
N PRO A 29 -4.12 -5.82 -17.00
CA PRO A 29 -5.26 -6.57 -17.47
C PRO A 29 -5.48 -7.83 -16.64
N GLY A 30 -6.61 -8.50 -16.87
CA GLY A 30 -6.86 -9.84 -16.34
C GLY A 30 -7.68 -9.87 -15.06
N ASP A 31 -7.58 -10.96 -14.32
CA ASP A 31 -8.38 -11.19 -13.12
C ASP A 31 -7.75 -10.48 -11.92
N VAL A 32 -8.50 -9.59 -11.28
CA VAL A 32 -8.02 -8.77 -10.17
C VAL A 32 -8.72 -9.19 -8.88
N VAL A 33 -7.98 -9.26 -7.79
CA VAL A 33 -8.54 -9.43 -6.45
C VAL A 33 -8.09 -8.33 -5.50
N ASN A 34 -9.03 -7.72 -4.78
CA ASN A 34 -8.75 -6.89 -3.61
C ASN A 34 -8.88 -7.71 -2.33
N VAL A 35 -7.73 -8.06 -1.76
CA VAL A 35 -7.64 -8.94 -0.60
C VAL A 35 -7.94 -8.16 0.68
N SER A 36 -8.94 -8.63 1.43
CA SER A 36 -9.50 -7.92 2.60
C SER A 36 -10.00 -6.51 2.22
N GLY A 37 -10.65 -6.40 1.06
CA GLY A 37 -11.11 -5.12 0.49
C GLY A 37 -12.34 -4.51 1.19
N TRP A 38 -12.97 -5.25 2.11
CA TRP A 38 -14.20 -4.87 2.79
C TRP A 38 -15.32 -4.49 1.81
N LYS A 39 -15.68 -3.21 1.73
CA LYS A 39 -16.69 -2.64 0.82
C LYS A 39 -16.12 -2.16 -0.51
N ASP A 40 -14.82 -2.31 -0.70
CA ASP A 40 -14.07 -1.77 -1.84
C ASP A 40 -14.08 -0.24 -1.98
N GLU A 41 -14.67 0.50 -1.02
CA GLU A 41 -14.73 1.96 -1.03
C GLU A 41 -13.35 2.61 -0.87
N ASP A 42 -13.02 3.53 -1.78
CA ASP A 42 -11.73 4.25 -1.78
C ASP A 42 -11.61 5.38 -0.74
N LYS A 43 -12.71 5.66 -0.02
CA LYS A 43 -12.87 6.77 0.94
C LYS A 43 -12.74 8.18 0.32
N GLU A 44 -12.91 8.26 -0.99
CA GLU A 44 -13.01 9.47 -1.81
C GLU A 44 -14.32 9.54 -2.61
N GLY A 45 -15.14 8.49 -2.58
CA GLY A 45 -16.47 8.44 -3.19
C GLY A 45 -16.59 7.44 -4.35
N GLY A 46 -15.53 6.67 -4.64
CA GLY A 46 -15.53 5.60 -5.64
C GLY A 46 -15.12 4.25 -5.05
N HIS A 47 -14.82 3.30 -5.93
CA HIS A 47 -14.36 1.97 -5.54
C HIS A 47 -12.98 1.66 -6.12
N TYR A 48 -12.18 0.84 -5.44
CA TYR A 48 -10.87 0.45 -5.95
C TYR A 48 -10.97 -0.34 -7.26
N ALA A 49 -12.06 -1.09 -7.46
CA ALA A 49 -12.36 -1.74 -8.73
C ALA A 49 -12.30 -0.81 -9.94
N ASP A 50 -12.70 0.46 -9.78
CA ASP A 50 -12.78 1.43 -10.87
C ASP A 50 -11.39 1.84 -11.40
N TYR A 51 -10.33 1.63 -10.61
CA TYR A 51 -8.97 2.00 -11.03
C TYR A 51 -8.35 0.98 -11.99
N PHE A 52 -8.82 -0.26 -11.94
CA PHE A 52 -8.37 -1.35 -12.81
C PHE A 52 -9.23 -1.36 -14.08
N THR A 53 -8.96 -0.43 -15.00
CA THR A 53 -9.77 -0.23 -16.21
C THR A 53 -9.62 -1.33 -17.26
N GLN A 54 -8.56 -2.16 -17.16
CA GLN A 54 -8.31 -3.27 -18.09
C GLN A 54 -8.65 -4.65 -17.51
N LYS A 55 -9.23 -4.71 -16.31
CA LYS A 55 -9.59 -5.97 -15.67
C LYS A 55 -10.59 -6.78 -16.50
N THR A 56 -10.41 -8.08 -16.53
CA THR A 56 -11.37 -9.05 -17.06
C THR A 56 -12.44 -9.37 -16.02
N SER A 57 -12.02 -9.56 -14.76
CA SER A 57 -12.89 -9.79 -13.62
C SER A 57 -12.37 -9.07 -12.37
N TYR A 58 -13.24 -8.87 -11.39
CA TYR A 58 -12.90 -8.29 -10.10
C TYR A 58 -13.50 -9.14 -8.99
N ALA A 59 -12.66 -9.57 -8.07
CA ALA A 59 -13.08 -10.23 -6.83
C ALA A 59 -12.64 -9.39 -5.63
N ILE A 60 -13.36 -9.57 -4.53
CA ILE A 60 -12.97 -9.09 -3.22
C ILE A 60 -12.83 -10.33 -2.35
N THR A 61 -11.80 -10.39 -1.52
CA THR A 61 -11.79 -11.35 -0.41
C THR A 61 -12.05 -10.64 0.90
N ASN A 62 -12.70 -11.32 1.83
CA ASN A 62 -12.97 -10.81 3.16
C ASN A 62 -12.88 -11.96 4.19
N TYR A 63 -12.58 -11.61 5.43
CA TYR A 63 -12.64 -12.55 6.56
C TYR A 63 -14.10 -12.72 7.05
N LYS A 64 -14.28 -13.16 8.30
CA LYS A 64 -15.59 -13.33 8.95
C LYS A 64 -16.33 -12.01 9.10
N SER A 65 -17.66 -12.07 8.99
CA SER A 65 -18.59 -10.93 9.08
C SER A 65 -18.37 -10.03 10.31
N GLU A 66 -17.94 -10.60 11.42
CA GLU A 66 -17.67 -9.93 12.71
C GLU A 66 -16.49 -8.94 12.67
N ALA A 67 -15.60 -9.05 11.68
CA ALA A 67 -14.40 -8.23 11.52
C ALA A 67 -14.45 -7.38 10.25
N ARG A 68 -15.61 -6.76 9.96
CA ARG A 68 -15.88 -6.09 8.66
C ARG A 68 -15.73 -7.07 7.48
N GLY A 69 -16.35 -8.24 7.59
CA GLY A 69 -16.23 -9.34 6.62
C GLY A 69 -17.28 -9.39 5.52
N LEU A 70 -17.54 -10.61 5.02
CA LEU A 70 -18.42 -10.96 3.89
C LEU A 70 -19.78 -10.23 3.91
N GLN A 71 -20.14 -9.59 2.80
CA GLN A 71 -21.40 -8.86 2.59
C GLN A 71 -22.25 -9.47 1.46
N GLY A 72 -21.72 -10.48 0.77
CA GLY A 72 -22.35 -11.18 -0.35
C GLY A 72 -21.53 -10.99 -1.63
N GLY A 73 -21.13 -12.10 -2.27
CA GLY A 73 -20.38 -12.10 -3.53
C GLY A 73 -18.85 -12.04 -3.39
N GLU A 74 -18.32 -11.84 -2.17
CA GLU A 74 -16.88 -11.92 -1.89
C GLU A 74 -16.42 -13.34 -1.56
N LEU A 75 -15.12 -13.59 -1.70
CA LEU A 75 -14.49 -14.85 -1.32
C LEU A 75 -14.07 -14.81 0.15
N PHE A 76 -14.31 -15.89 0.89
CA PHE A 76 -13.75 -16.01 2.24
C PHE A 76 -12.23 -16.21 2.15
N LEU A 77 -11.46 -15.44 2.93
CA LEU A 77 -10.03 -15.65 3.11
C LEU A 77 -9.60 -15.31 4.54
N ASP A 78 -8.95 -16.27 5.19
CA ASP A 78 -8.21 -16.07 6.43
C ASP A 78 -6.72 -16.00 6.09
N LEU A 79 -6.10 -14.83 6.28
CA LEU A 79 -4.69 -14.62 5.95
C LEU A 79 -3.72 -15.30 6.93
N GLU A 80 -4.20 -15.71 8.11
CA GLU A 80 -3.39 -16.42 9.12
C GLU A 80 -3.52 -17.95 8.99
N ALA A 81 -4.52 -18.43 8.25
CA ALA A 81 -4.65 -19.84 7.90
C ALA A 81 -3.80 -20.20 6.67
N ALA A 82 -3.60 -21.50 6.45
CA ALA A 82 -3.00 -21.99 5.21
C ALA A 82 -3.84 -21.57 3.99
N LEU A 83 -3.17 -21.13 2.92
CA LEU A 83 -3.86 -20.74 1.68
C LEU A 83 -4.57 -21.95 1.06
N ASP A 84 -5.84 -21.75 0.68
CA ASP A 84 -6.57 -22.74 -0.13
C ASP A 84 -5.84 -22.93 -1.47
N PRO A 85 -5.41 -24.16 -1.81
CA PRO A 85 -4.76 -24.44 -3.10
C PRO A 85 -5.55 -23.96 -4.33
N ALA A 86 -6.88 -23.87 -4.23
CA ALA A 86 -7.73 -23.37 -5.32
C ALA A 86 -7.55 -21.87 -5.61
N LEU A 87 -6.96 -21.11 -4.69
CA LEU A 87 -6.66 -19.68 -4.84
C LEU A 87 -5.25 -19.42 -5.39
N ALA A 88 -4.38 -20.43 -5.42
CA ALA A 88 -3.01 -20.28 -5.89
C ALA A 88 -2.98 -20.04 -7.41
N GLY A 89 -2.36 -18.93 -7.83
CA GLY A 89 -2.26 -18.54 -9.23
C GLY A 89 -3.60 -18.25 -9.91
N THR A 90 -4.65 -17.91 -9.14
CA THR A 90 -5.97 -17.61 -9.69
C THR A 90 -6.01 -16.24 -10.35
N PHE A 91 -5.35 -15.24 -9.75
CA PHE A 91 -5.50 -13.84 -10.14
C PHE A 91 -4.27 -13.34 -10.90
N ASP A 92 -4.46 -12.52 -11.93
CA ASP A 92 -3.37 -11.81 -12.61
C ASP A 92 -2.78 -10.72 -11.69
N VAL A 93 -3.65 -10.08 -10.91
CA VAL A 93 -3.30 -8.96 -10.02
C VAL A 93 -3.90 -9.17 -8.64
N VAL A 94 -3.06 -9.14 -7.62
CA VAL A 94 -3.48 -9.14 -6.20
C VAL A 94 -3.21 -7.75 -5.62
N PHE A 95 -4.24 -7.11 -5.09
CA PHE A 95 -4.16 -5.81 -4.42
C PHE A 95 -4.49 -5.97 -2.93
N ASN A 96 -3.70 -5.33 -2.05
CA ASN A 96 -3.95 -5.31 -0.62
C ASN A 96 -3.63 -3.92 -0.03
N HIS A 97 -4.57 -3.34 0.72
CA HIS A 97 -4.48 -1.95 1.18
C HIS A 97 -4.69 -1.84 2.69
N THR A 98 -3.64 -1.54 3.44
CA THR A 98 -3.71 -1.29 4.90
C THR A 98 -4.37 -2.44 5.68
N VAL A 99 -3.85 -3.66 5.49
CA VAL A 99 -4.34 -4.90 6.12
C VAL A 99 -3.22 -5.65 6.83
N LEU A 100 -2.05 -5.82 6.19
CA LEU A 100 -0.97 -6.66 6.75
C LEU A 100 -0.43 -6.15 8.09
N GLU A 101 -0.61 -4.87 8.43
CA GLU A 101 -0.27 -4.33 9.76
C GLU A 101 -1.11 -4.93 10.88
N HIS A 102 -2.29 -5.47 10.55
CA HIS A 102 -3.24 -6.07 11.47
C HIS A 102 -3.12 -7.59 11.56
N VAL A 103 -2.25 -8.21 10.74
CA VAL A 103 -2.02 -9.65 10.72
C VAL A 103 -0.73 -9.95 11.50
N TYR A 104 -0.79 -10.80 12.52
CA TYR A 104 0.39 -11.06 13.35
C TYR A 104 1.45 -11.84 12.54
N GLU A 105 1.03 -12.91 11.86
CA GLU A 105 1.88 -13.73 10.99
C GLU A 105 2.00 -13.14 9.57
N PHE A 106 2.37 -11.86 9.48
CA PHE A 106 2.32 -11.09 8.22
C PHE A 106 3.18 -11.69 7.09
N GLN A 107 4.27 -12.39 7.41
CA GLN A 107 5.15 -13.00 6.41
C GLN A 107 4.43 -14.14 5.68
N ALA A 108 3.64 -14.94 6.40
CA ALA A 108 2.80 -15.97 5.80
C ALA A 108 1.70 -15.33 4.94
N ALA A 109 1.01 -14.33 5.49
CA ALA A 109 -0.01 -13.58 4.76
C ALA A 109 0.51 -12.96 3.47
N PHE A 110 1.67 -12.29 3.50
CA PHE A 110 2.27 -11.71 2.29
C PHE A 110 2.68 -12.79 1.28
N ARG A 111 3.21 -13.93 1.74
CA ARG A 111 3.48 -15.07 0.85
C ARG A 111 2.19 -15.54 0.17
N HIS A 112 1.08 -15.65 0.90
CA HIS A 112 -0.21 -16.01 0.33
C HIS A 112 -0.65 -15.00 -0.75
N LEU A 113 -0.47 -13.69 -0.52
CA LEU A 113 -0.74 -12.69 -1.58
C LEU A 113 0.08 -12.95 -2.85
N CYS A 114 1.36 -13.32 -2.70
CA CYS A 114 2.21 -13.67 -3.82
C CYS A 114 1.79 -14.99 -4.50
N GLU A 115 1.43 -16.01 -3.73
CA GLU A 115 0.96 -17.30 -4.26
C GLU A 115 -0.37 -17.19 -5.01
N MET A 116 -1.27 -16.32 -4.55
CA MET A 116 -2.53 -16.03 -5.25
C MET A 116 -2.33 -15.35 -6.62
N SER A 117 -1.19 -14.68 -6.81
CA SER A 117 -0.88 -13.91 -8.01
C SER A 117 -0.10 -14.71 -9.05
N ARG A 118 -0.61 -14.68 -10.29
CA ARG A 118 0.10 -15.12 -11.51
C ARG A 118 1.21 -14.17 -11.90
N ASP A 119 1.10 -12.88 -11.60
CA ASP A 119 2.11 -11.90 -11.99
C ASP A 119 2.26 -10.77 -10.96
N LEU A 120 1.23 -9.93 -10.83
CA LEU A 120 1.35 -8.66 -10.11
C LEU A 120 0.81 -8.73 -8.69
N VAL A 121 1.56 -8.15 -7.76
CA VAL A 121 1.11 -7.91 -6.39
C VAL A 121 1.33 -6.43 -6.06
N ILE A 122 0.27 -5.76 -5.62
CA ILE A 122 0.26 -4.35 -5.24
C ILE A 122 -0.08 -4.27 -3.76
N VAL A 123 0.77 -3.61 -2.97
CA VAL A 123 0.53 -3.41 -1.54
C VAL A 123 0.62 -1.94 -1.17
N VAL A 124 -0.25 -1.54 -0.25
CA VAL A 124 -0.14 -0.27 0.47
C VAL A 124 -0.01 -0.57 1.96
N LEU A 125 1.10 -0.14 2.55
CA LEU A 125 1.49 -0.52 3.91
C LEU A 125 1.81 0.72 4.74
N PRO A 126 1.40 0.79 6.02
CA PRO A 126 1.80 1.89 6.88
C PRO A 126 3.28 1.76 7.29
N TRP A 127 4.06 2.81 7.05
CA TRP A 127 5.43 2.93 7.53
C TRP A 127 5.51 3.80 8.78
N LEU A 128 4.98 5.03 8.73
CA LEU A 128 4.92 5.93 9.89
C LEU A 128 3.46 6.31 10.14
N GLN A 129 2.76 5.47 10.89
CA GLN A 129 1.38 5.72 11.33
C GLN A 129 1.28 5.52 12.84
N PRO A 130 0.62 6.42 13.60
CA PRO A 130 0.35 6.19 15.02
C PRO A 130 -0.43 4.89 15.25
N TYR A 131 -0.27 4.30 16.43
CA TYR A 131 -1.05 3.13 16.83
C TYR A 131 -2.57 3.40 16.77
N HIS A 132 -3.36 2.44 16.27
CA HIS A 132 -4.80 2.56 16.03
C HIS A 132 -5.57 1.21 16.11
N GLY A 133 -5.16 0.33 17.03
CA GLY A 133 -5.50 -1.09 17.06
C GLY A 133 -6.91 -1.51 17.49
N ASP A 134 -7.95 -1.07 16.79
CA ASP A 134 -9.31 -1.58 17.00
C ASP A 134 -9.46 -3.08 16.62
N TYR A 135 -8.60 -3.62 15.74
CA TYR A 135 -8.60 -5.02 15.28
C TYR A 135 -7.19 -5.64 15.25
N GLY A 136 -6.32 -5.23 16.20
CA GLY A 136 -4.87 -5.46 16.13
C GLY A 136 -4.17 -4.32 15.41
N ASP A 137 -2.88 -4.07 15.70
CA ASP A 137 -2.04 -3.09 15.01
C ASP A 137 -0.57 -3.36 15.37
N TYR A 138 0.05 -4.30 14.65
CA TYR A 138 1.29 -4.98 15.02
C TYR A 138 2.53 -4.41 14.30
N TRP A 139 2.39 -4.08 13.01
CA TRP A 139 3.57 -3.91 12.14
C TRP A 139 3.64 -2.55 11.45
N ARG A 140 4.88 -2.09 11.24
CA ARG A 140 5.21 -0.90 10.43
C ARG A 140 6.24 -1.30 9.38
N PHE A 141 5.88 -1.15 8.11
CA PHE A 141 6.67 -1.67 7.00
C PHE A 141 7.49 -0.56 6.35
N SER A 142 8.81 -0.67 6.44
CA SER A 142 9.69 0.24 5.70
C SER A 142 9.72 -0.10 4.20
N PRO A 143 10.11 0.85 3.32
CA PRO A 143 10.35 0.56 1.91
C PRO A 143 11.35 -0.60 1.68
N LEU A 144 12.39 -0.69 2.52
CA LEU A 144 13.40 -1.74 2.44
C LEU A 144 12.85 -3.11 2.84
N ALA A 145 12.05 -3.17 3.91
CA ALA A 145 11.37 -4.40 4.31
C ALA A 145 10.41 -4.86 3.20
N THR A 146 9.65 -3.93 2.63
CA THR A 146 8.72 -4.21 1.52
C THR A 146 9.46 -4.77 0.30
N LYS A 147 10.60 -4.19 -0.08
CA LYS A 147 11.48 -4.74 -1.14
C LYS A 147 11.89 -6.18 -0.84
N LYS A 148 12.37 -6.44 0.37
CA LYS A 148 12.83 -7.77 0.79
C LYS A 148 11.70 -8.80 0.81
N MET A 149 10.48 -8.39 1.18
CA MET A 149 9.30 -9.26 1.14
C MET A 149 8.98 -9.70 -0.29
N PHE A 150 8.98 -8.80 -1.27
CA PHE A 150 8.79 -9.17 -2.68
C PHE A 150 9.90 -10.11 -3.18
N GLU A 151 11.17 -9.75 -2.94
CA GLU A 151 12.34 -10.55 -3.38
C GLU A 151 12.29 -11.96 -2.79
N ALA A 152 11.94 -12.10 -1.51
CA ALA A 152 11.83 -13.39 -0.83
C ALA A 152 10.73 -14.29 -1.40
N ASN A 153 9.76 -13.72 -2.12
CA ASN A 153 8.66 -14.45 -2.76
C ASN A 153 8.82 -14.58 -4.28
N GLY A 154 10.02 -14.29 -4.81
CA GLY A 154 10.33 -14.43 -6.23
C GLY A 154 9.68 -13.36 -7.11
N LEU A 155 9.29 -12.21 -6.54
CA LEU A 155 8.80 -11.06 -7.29
C LEU A 155 9.91 -10.02 -7.40
N THR A 156 10.02 -9.42 -8.58
CA THR A 156 10.84 -8.22 -8.81
C THR A 156 10.00 -6.99 -8.51
N PRO A 157 10.41 -6.12 -7.57
CA PRO A 157 9.75 -4.84 -7.40
C PRO A 157 9.84 -4.01 -8.69
N LEU A 158 8.73 -3.39 -9.11
CA LEU A 158 8.67 -2.40 -10.20
C LEU A 158 8.61 -0.96 -9.67
N ARG A 159 7.96 -0.76 -8.53
CA ARG A 159 7.80 0.55 -7.89
C ARG A 159 7.76 0.36 -6.39
N ILE A 160 8.49 1.20 -5.65
CA ILE A 160 8.36 1.37 -4.21
C ILE A 160 8.49 2.87 -3.95
N THR A 161 7.44 3.47 -3.41
CA THR A 161 7.36 4.91 -3.13
C THR A 161 6.59 5.13 -1.84
N PHE A 162 6.66 6.33 -1.29
CA PHE A 162 5.97 6.71 -0.06
C PHE A 162 5.60 8.19 -0.11
N ASN A 163 4.57 8.59 0.63
CA ASN A 163 4.21 10.00 0.72
C ASN A 163 5.15 10.77 1.64
N GLU A 164 5.30 12.07 1.35
CA GLU A 164 6.15 12.99 2.11
C GLU A 164 5.36 14.13 2.74
N ASP A 165 4.01 14.00 2.79
CA ASP A 165 3.13 15.03 3.34
C ASP A 165 3.48 15.33 4.80
N ALA A 166 3.76 16.61 5.07
CA ALA A 166 4.06 17.06 6.42
C ALA A 166 2.87 16.81 7.35
N PHE A 167 3.15 16.25 8.52
CA PHE A 167 2.15 15.94 9.55
C PHE A 167 1.07 14.95 9.10
N ALA A 168 1.35 14.10 8.12
CA ALA A 168 0.49 12.98 7.74
C ALA A 168 1.09 11.65 8.21
N SER A 169 0.28 10.58 8.19
CA SER A 169 0.86 9.24 8.20
C SER A 169 1.64 9.00 6.91
N VAL A 170 2.66 8.16 6.99
CA VAL A 170 3.46 7.75 5.81
C VAL A 170 3.11 6.33 5.43
N TYR A 171 2.60 6.16 4.22
CA TYR A 171 2.31 4.88 3.58
C TYR A 171 3.37 4.58 2.52
N VAL A 172 3.72 3.30 2.40
CA VAL A 172 4.46 2.75 1.27
C VAL A 172 3.45 2.28 0.25
N PHE A 173 3.62 2.69 -1.00
CA PHE A 173 2.95 2.09 -2.16
C PHE A 173 3.99 1.27 -2.92
N ALA A 174 3.70 -0.01 -3.16
CA ALA A 174 4.62 -0.88 -3.86
C ALA A 174 3.92 -1.81 -4.85
N VAL A 175 4.62 -2.09 -5.95
CA VAL A 175 4.22 -3.02 -7.00
C VAL A 175 5.36 -4.00 -7.23
N GLY A 176 5.08 -5.30 -7.18
CA GLY A 176 5.99 -6.37 -7.57
C GLY A 176 5.39 -7.21 -8.70
N THR A 177 6.25 -7.82 -9.51
CA THR A 177 5.88 -8.63 -10.68
C THR A 177 6.73 -9.90 -10.76
N ARG A 178 6.20 -10.97 -11.35
CA ARG A 178 6.99 -12.14 -11.77
C ARG A 178 7.67 -11.92 -13.12
N HIS A 179 7.14 -11.01 -13.94
CA HIS A 179 7.53 -10.79 -15.33
C HIS A 179 7.96 -9.34 -15.61
N PRO A 180 9.09 -8.86 -15.03
CA PRO A 180 9.51 -7.46 -15.12
C PRO A 180 9.70 -6.95 -16.56
N GLU A 181 10.10 -7.83 -17.48
CA GLU A 181 10.24 -7.53 -18.90
C GLU A 181 8.94 -7.08 -19.56
N ARG A 182 7.79 -7.63 -19.15
CA ARG A 182 6.46 -7.26 -19.65
C ARG A 182 6.11 -5.80 -19.35
N TRP A 183 6.65 -5.28 -18.25
CA TRP A 183 6.27 -3.99 -17.68
C TRP A 183 7.30 -2.89 -17.93
N ARG A 184 8.42 -3.20 -18.59
CA ARG A 184 9.56 -2.30 -18.80
C ARG A 184 9.19 -0.97 -19.47
N SER A 185 8.26 -0.98 -20.42
CA SER A 185 7.81 0.25 -21.11
C SER A 185 6.94 1.16 -20.23
N LYS A 186 6.34 0.61 -19.16
CA LYS A 186 5.50 1.33 -18.21
C LYS A 186 6.28 1.77 -16.96
N PHE A 187 7.36 1.06 -16.64
CA PHE A 187 8.28 1.33 -15.53
C PHE A 187 9.73 1.45 -16.05
N PRO A 188 10.07 2.55 -16.74
CA PRO A 188 11.38 2.68 -17.40
C PRO A 188 12.53 2.96 -16.43
N GLU A 189 12.25 3.57 -15.28
CA GLU A 189 13.28 3.97 -14.31
C GLU A 189 13.58 2.86 -13.29
N PRO A 190 14.85 2.64 -12.91
CA PRO A 190 15.20 1.77 -11.78
C PRO A 190 14.49 2.25 -10.51
N ILE A 191 14.11 1.33 -9.62
CA ILE A 191 13.56 1.72 -8.33
C ILE A 191 14.62 2.49 -7.54
N ALA A 192 14.45 3.80 -7.48
CA ALA A 192 15.14 4.63 -6.52
C ALA A 192 14.43 4.46 -5.16
N ILE A 193 14.96 3.59 -4.30
CA ILE A 193 14.67 3.72 -2.87
C ILE A 193 15.44 4.95 -2.41
N ALA A 194 14.78 6.11 -2.41
CA ALA A 194 15.38 7.31 -1.85
C ALA A 194 15.83 6.99 -0.42
N ASN A 195 17.13 7.16 -0.12
CA ASN A 195 17.62 7.04 1.24
C ASN A 195 16.88 8.08 2.08
N ALA A 196 16.11 7.62 3.06
CA ALA A 196 15.46 8.51 4.03
C ALA A 196 16.48 9.44 4.72
N ALA A 197 17.73 8.98 4.86
CA ALA A 197 18.85 9.76 5.40
C ALA A 197 19.22 10.99 4.56
N ASP A 198 19.19 10.89 3.22
CA ASP A 198 19.62 11.98 2.32
C ASP A 198 18.64 13.17 2.34
N ARG A 199 17.41 12.97 2.83
CA ARG A 199 16.35 13.99 2.83
C ARG A 199 16.06 14.64 4.19
N VAL A 200 16.43 13.99 5.30
CA VAL A 200 16.44 14.66 6.63
C VAL A 200 17.42 15.83 6.64
N ALA A 201 18.51 15.75 5.87
CA ALA A 201 19.43 16.86 5.65
C ALA A 201 18.76 18.06 4.94
N GLY A 202 17.92 17.80 3.94
CA GLY A 202 17.15 18.82 3.22
C GLY A 202 16.10 19.52 4.08
N GLN A 203 15.41 18.80 4.96
CA GLN A 203 14.44 19.41 5.88
C GLN A 203 15.12 20.26 6.98
N ARG A 204 16.31 19.87 7.46
CA ARG A 204 17.09 20.70 8.39
C ARG A 204 17.56 22.02 7.77
N SER A 205 17.89 22.01 6.47
CA SER A 205 18.27 23.20 5.70
C SER A 205 17.13 24.24 5.64
N ILE A 206 15.89 23.81 5.40
CA ILE A 206 14.72 24.70 5.35
C ILE A 206 14.43 25.31 6.73
N VAL A 207 14.49 24.51 7.80
CA VAL A 207 14.27 25.00 9.18
C VAL A 207 15.37 25.98 9.63
N GLN A 208 16.62 25.76 9.21
CA GLN A 208 17.72 26.70 9.47
C GLN A 208 17.57 28.00 8.64
N GLY A 209 17.16 27.91 7.38
CA GLY A 209 16.88 29.07 6.53
C GLY A 209 15.75 29.95 7.07
N VAL A 210 14.66 29.34 7.55
CA VAL A 210 13.53 30.06 8.18
C VAL A 210 13.92 30.71 9.51
N ARG A 211 14.74 30.03 10.34
CA ARG A 211 15.29 30.63 11.57
C ARG A 211 16.26 31.79 11.28
N GLY A 212 17.04 31.71 10.21
CA GLY A 212 17.90 32.79 9.75
C GLY A 212 17.10 34.02 9.31
N ALA A 213 16.07 33.82 8.49
CA ALA A 213 15.18 34.89 8.02
C ALA A 213 14.42 35.58 9.17
N LEU A 214 13.95 34.82 10.16
CA LEU A 214 13.27 35.36 11.35
C LEU A 214 14.21 36.15 12.29
N ARG A 215 15.52 35.86 12.29
CA ARG A 215 16.51 36.64 13.04
C ARG A 215 16.80 37.99 12.39
N VAL A 216 16.84 38.03 11.05
CA VAL A 216 17.04 39.28 10.29
C VAL A 216 15.83 40.21 10.45
N LEU A 217 14.62 39.68 10.54
CA LEU A 217 13.39 40.46 10.75
C LEU A 217 13.19 40.96 12.19
N ARG A 218 13.91 40.41 13.17
CA ARG A 218 13.89 40.86 14.58
C ARG A 218 15.09 41.73 14.97
N GLY A 219 15.94 42.05 14.00
CA GLY A 219 17.12 42.92 14.15
C GLY A 219 16.97 44.27 13.44
N LYS A 220 15.75 44.82 13.41
CA LYS A 220 15.44 46.22 13.09
C LYS A 220 14.43 46.73 14.10
#